data_AF-A0A8S3W5Q7-F1
#
_entry.id   AF-A0A8S3W5Q7-F1
#
_cell.length_a   1.000
_cell.length_b   1.000
_cell.length_c   1.000
_cell.angle_alpha   90.00
_cell.angle_beta   90.00
_cell.angle_gamma   90.00
#
_symmetry.space_group_name_H-M   'P 1'
#
loop_
_entity.id
_entity.type
_entity.pdbx_description
1 polymer ?
#
loop_
_entity_poly.entity_id
_entity_poly.type
_entity_poly.pdbx_seq_one_letter_code
_entity_poly.pdbx_strand_id
1 'polypeptide(L)'
;MKIEFDDESKYDRLDRVYLGVLATESLQKLKNNSQVPKTDVNMFLITCRSFYVELAKQILKRFDFKDSLFNFIDLVNPSVAQSFTFKSLKPIFVRFPVLYDYYNMQEVDDEWREYALLDHESYELHPSDDAEEYWRKVFHLKNALGQFVSKFKVFAHYNNSPATRLYARH
;
A
#
# COMPACT_ATOMS: atom_id res chain seq x y z
N MET A 1 15.08 -0.76 7.44
CA MET A 1 15.60 -0.75 6.07
C MET A 1 16.75 0.25 5.96
N LYS A 2 17.91 -0.12 5.39
CA LYS A 2 19.03 0.80 5.13
C LYS A 2 19.23 0.85 3.62
N ILE A 3 18.77 1.92 2.98
CA ILE A 3 19.01 2.14 1.55
C ILE A 3 20.29 2.98 1.42
N GLU A 4 21.22 2.51 0.60
CA GLU A 4 22.47 3.21 0.31
C GLU A 4 22.30 3.99 -0.99
N PHE A 5 22.13 5.31 -0.88
CA PHE A 5 21.85 6.20 -2.01
C PHE A 5 23.09 6.84 -2.61
N ASP A 6 24.28 6.44 -2.18
CA ASP A 6 25.54 6.97 -2.71
C ASP A 6 26.33 5.87 -3.44
N ASP A 7 25.77 4.65 -3.50
CA ASP A 7 26.31 3.52 -4.25
C ASP A 7 25.57 3.40 -5.59
N GLU A 8 26.15 3.99 -6.64
CA GLU A 8 25.56 3.96 -7.98
C GLU A 8 25.46 2.53 -8.57
N SER A 9 26.22 1.56 -8.04
CA SER A 9 26.14 0.16 -8.51
C SER A 9 24.80 -0.49 -8.16
N LYS A 10 24.08 0.07 -7.19
CA LYS A 10 22.74 -0.37 -6.77
C LYS A 10 21.62 0.32 -7.55
N TYR A 11 21.95 1.27 -8.42
CA TYR A 11 20.94 1.96 -9.20
C TYR A 11 20.45 1.08 -10.34
N ASP A 12 19.17 1.22 -10.67
CA ASP A 12 18.65 0.61 -11.88
C ASP A 12 19.28 1.26 -13.13
N ARG A 13 19.23 0.52 -14.23
CA ARG A 13 19.77 0.94 -15.52
C ARG A 13 19.06 2.19 -16.03
N LEU A 14 19.79 3.05 -16.75
CA LEU A 14 19.24 4.31 -17.28
C LEU A 14 18.04 4.10 -18.22
N ASP A 15 17.97 2.98 -18.94
CA ASP A 15 16.85 2.65 -19.82
C ASP A 15 15.58 2.20 -19.09
N ARG A 16 15.64 2.05 -17.76
CA ARG A 16 14.52 1.67 -16.89
C ARG A 16 14.00 2.81 -16.02
N VAL A 17 14.58 4.00 -16.13
CA VAL A 17 14.06 5.19 -15.44
C VAL A 17 12.63 5.43 -15.91
N TYR A 18 11.68 5.38 -14.99
CA TYR A 18 10.28 5.66 -15.29
C TYR A 18 10.11 7.16 -15.56
N LEU A 19 9.50 7.52 -16.69
CA LEU A 19 9.25 8.92 -17.06
C LEU A 19 7.76 9.23 -17.22
N GLY A 20 6.90 8.21 -17.11
CA GLY A 20 5.52 8.28 -17.57
C GLY A 20 5.40 8.10 -19.09
N VAL A 21 4.16 7.85 -19.55
CA VAL A 21 3.88 7.42 -20.93
C VAL A 21 4.32 8.46 -21.96
N LEU A 22 3.86 9.70 -21.84
CA LEU A 22 4.12 10.77 -22.82
C LEU A 22 5.61 11.13 -22.94
N ALA A 23 6.31 11.18 -21.82
CA ALA A 23 7.74 11.48 -21.81
C ALA A 23 8.55 10.30 -22.37
N THR A 24 8.14 9.06 -22.11
CA THR A 24 8.75 7.86 -22.69
C THR A 24 8.63 7.87 -24.22
N GLU A 25 7.44 8.16 -24.76
CA GLU A 25 7.23 8.26 -26.20
C GLU A 25 8.06 9.38 -26.85
N SER A 26 8.12 10.55 -26.19
CA SER A 26 8.92 11.68 -26.65
C SER A 26 10.41 11.33 -26.66
N LEU A 27 10.90 10.65 -25.63
CA LEU A 27 12.28 10.20 -25.55
C LEU A 27 12.62 9.16 -26.62
N GLN A 28 11.70 8.25 -26.95
CA GLN A 28 11.90 7.28 -28.03
C GLN A 28 12.06 7.99 -29.40
N LYS A 29 11.23 9.01 -29.67
CA LYS A 29 11.36 9.82 -30.89
C LYS A 29 12.73 10.52 -30.95
N LEU A 30 13.20 11.07 -29.82
CA LEU A 30 14.52 11.70 -29.73
C LEU A 30 15.66 10.69 -29.92
N LYS A 31 15.56 9.48 -29.34
CA LYS A 31 16.55 8.41 -29.50
C LYS A 31 16.73 7.97 -30.96
N ASN A 32 15.65 8.05 -31.74
CA ASN A 32 15.64 7.68 -33.17
C ASN A 32 16.05 8.83 -34.09
N ASN A 33 16.22 10.05 -33.57
CA ASN A 33 16.64 11.21 -34.35
C ASN A 33 18.17 11.29 -34.40
N SER A 34 18.76 11.15 -35.58
CA SER A 34 20.21 11.20 -35.81
C SER A 34 20.85 12.55 -35.50
N GLN A 35 20.07 13.63 -35.41
CA GLN A 35 20.55 14.95 -35.02
C GLN A 35 20.69 15.11 -33.51
N VAL A 36 20.12 14.21 -32.71
CA VAL A 36 20.20 14.25 -31.25
C VAL A 36 21.38 13.40 -30.77
N PRO A 37 22.38 14.00 -30.11
CA PRO A 37 23.48 13.24 -29.53
C PRO A 37 23.00 12.24 -28.48
N LYS A 38 23.50 11.00 -28.54
CA LYS A 38 23.23 9.98 -27.51
C LYS A 38 23.67 10.44 -26.12
N THR A 39 24.69 11.29 -26.05
CA THR A 39 25.16 11.91 -24.80
C THR A 39 24.09 12.75 -24.12
N ASP A 40 23.28 13.49 -24.88
CA ASP A 40 22.25 14.38 -24.34
C ASP A 40 21.09 13.57 -23.78
N VAL A 41 20.69 12.51 -24.50
CA VAL A 41 19.71 11.52 -24.03
C VAL A 41 20.17 10.87 -22.72
N ASN A 42 21.45 10.47 -22.64
CA ASN A 42 22.01 9.87 -21.44
C ASN A 42 22.06 10.87 -20.27
N MET A 43 22.48 12.12 -20.52
CA MET A 43 22.48 13.16 -19.49
C MET A 43 21.07 13.42 -18.95
N PHE A 44 20.07 13.52 -19.84
CA PHE A 44 18.67 13.64 -19.43
C PHE A 44 18.24 12.50 -18.49
N LEU A 45 18.52 11.25 -18.87
CA LEU A 45 18.18 10.08 -18.05
C LEU A 45 18.92 10.06 -16.70
N ILE A 46 20.20 10.48 -16.69
CA ILE A 46 20.98 10.64 -15.45
C ILE A 46 20.31 11.68 -14.55
N THR A 47 19.89 12.83 -15.10
CA THR A 47 19.19 13.86 -14.33
C THR A 47 17.88 13.35 -13.74
N CYS A 48 17.06 12.65 -14.52
CA CYS A 48 15.83 12.04 -14.02
C CYS A 48 16.10 11.02 -12.90
N ARG A 49 17.11 10.18 -13.06
CA ARG A 49 17.52 9.22 -12.02
C ARG A 49 17.97 9.95 -10.74
N SER A 50 18.80 10.98 -10.86
CA SER A 50 19.25 11.79 -9.73
C SER A 50 18.09 12.46 -9.00
N PHE A 51 17.06 12.91 -9.73
CA PHE A 51 15.83 13.40 -9.14
C PHE A 51 15.11 12.32 -8.31
N TYR A 52 14.97 11.09 -8.82
CA TYR A 52 14.37 9.99 -8.06
C TYR A 52 15.18 9.60 -6.82
N VAL A 53 16.51 9.60 -6.92
CA VAL A 53 17.39 9.36 -5.78
C VAL A 53 17.17 10.42 -4.70
N GLU A 54 17.14 11.70 -5.06
CA GLU A 54 16.88 12.77 -4.09
C GLU A 54 15.46 12.70 -3.52
N LEU A 55 14.45 12.41 -4.36
CA LEU A 55 13.08 12.19 -3.90
C LEU A 55 13.03 11.10 -2.83
N ALA A 56 13.67 9.95 -3.07
CA ALA A 56 13.72 8.86 -2.11
C ALA A 56 14.48 9.24 -0.82
N LYS A 57 15.60 9.97 -0.93
CA LYS A 57 16.30 10.55 0.24
C LYS A 57 15.36 11.43 1.06
N GLN A 58 14.57 12.29 0.42
CA GLN A 58 13.65 13.20 1.08
C GLN A 58 12.44 12.47 1.70
N ILE A 59 11.96 11.40 1.08
CA ILE A 59 10.93 10.51 1.66
C ILE A 59 11.47 9.87 2.94
N LEU A 60 12.67 9.27 2.91
CA LEU A 60 13.27 8.66 4.11
C LEU A 60 13.55 9.65 5.24
N LYS A 61 13.78 10.93 4.94
CA LYS A 61 13.94 11.96 5.98
C LYS A 61 12.63 12.30 6.68
N ARG A 62 11.50 12.21 5.97
CA ARG A 62 10.17 12.58 6.48
C ARG A 62 9.45 11.45 7.17
N PHE A 63 9.75 10.21 6.80
CA PHE A 63 9.13 9.02 7.36
C PHE A 63 10.18 8.19 8.09
N ASP A 64 9.96 7.95 9.37
CA ASP A 64 10.74 6.97 10.10
C ASP A 64 10.27 5.56 9.71
N PHE A 65 10.90 4.96 8.71
CA PHE A 65 10.62 3.57 8.30
C PHE A 65 11.06 2.52 9.35
N LYS A 66 11.61 2.94 10.49
CA LYS A 66 11.79 2.09 11.68
C LYS A 66 10.64 2.26 12.68
N ASP A 67 9.70 3.15 12.42
CA ASP A 67 8.54 3.34 13.27
C ASP A 67 7.76 2.02 13.35
N SER A 68 7.44 1.62 14.59
CA SER A 68 6.60 0.46 14.89
C SER A 68 5.25 0.47 14.16
N LEU A 69 4.79 1.63 13.67
CA LEU A 69 3.62 1.73 12.81
C LEU A 69 3.69 0.77 11.61
N PHE A 70 4.85 0.67 10.97
CA PHE A 70 5.03 -0.19 9.80
C PHE A 70 4.89 -1.67 10.15
N ASN A 71 5.08 -2.05 11.43
CA ASN A 71 4.82 -3.42 11.90
C ASN A 71 3.33 -3.79 11.86
N PHE A 72 2.42 -2.81 11.81
CA PHE A 72 0.98 -3.05 11.72
C PHE A 72 0.47 -3.13 10.29
N ILE A 73 1.27 -2.72 9.29
CA ILE A 73 0.85 -2.78 7.87
C ILE A 73 0.71 -4.24 7.43
N ASP A 74 1.58 -5.13 7.92
CA ASP A 74 1.48 -6.56 7.59
C ASP A 74 0.14 -7.17 8.02
N LEU A 75 -0.58 -6.57 8.97
CA LEU A 75 -1.92 -7.00 9.37
C LEU A 75 -2.91 -7.03 8.19
N VAL A 76 -2.77 -6.12 7.22
CA VAL A 76 -3.65 -6.09 6.05
C VAL A 76 -3.25 -7.12 5.00
N ASN A 77 -2.13 -7.82 5.15
CA ASN A 77 -1.78 -8.93 4.28
C ASN A 77 -2.71 -10.13 4.60
N PRO A 78 -3.42 -10.71 3.60
CA PRO A 78 -4.34 -11.82 3.84
C PRO A 78 -3.71 -13.00 4.57
N SER A 79 -2.48 -13.38 4.19
CA SER A 79 -1.75 -14.47 4.85
C SER A 79 -1.51 -14.23 6.34
N VAL A 80 -1.22 -12.99 6.72
CA VAL A 80 -1.00 -12.60 8.12
C VAL A 80 -2.33 -12.49 8.86
N ALA A 81 -3.34 -11.88 8.24
CA ALA A 81 -4.67 -11.72 8.80
C ALA A 81 -5.30 -13.08 9.15
N GLN A 82 -5.21 -14.06 8.25
CA GLN A 82 -5.73 -15.42 8.47
C GLN A 82 -4.91 -16.23 9.46
N SER A 83 -3.59 -15.99 9.57
CA SER A 83 -2.71 -16.75 10.46
C SER A 83 -3.01 -16.56 11.95
N PHE A 84 -3.81 -15.54 12.30
CA PHE A 84 -4.10 -15.13 13.68
C PHE A 84 -2.86 -14.88 14.55
N THR A 85 -1.72 -14.58 13.92
CA THR A 85 -0.48 -14.19 14.61
C THR A 85 -0.66 -12.88 15.38
N PHE A 86 -1.48 -11.97 14.85
CA PHE A 86 -1.87 -10.74 15.51
C PHE A 86 -3.20 -10.91 16.26
N LYS A 87 -3.13 -11.15 17.56
CA LYS A 87 -4.30 -11.56 18.38
C LYS A 87 -5.19 -10.41 18.85
N SER A 88 -4.72 -9.17 18.74
CA SER A 88 -5.45 -8.00 19.24
C SER A 88 -5.07 -6.74 18.49
N LEU A 89 -6.06 -5.92 18.15
CA LEU A 89 -5.92 -4.61 17.52
C LEU A 89 -5.59 -3.50 18.54
N LYS A 90 -5.46 -3.82 19.83
CA LYS A 90 -5.05 -2.87 20.89
C LYS A 90 -3.85 -2.00 20.52
N PRO A 91 -2.74 -2.54 19.95
CA PRO A 91 -1.59 -1.71 19.62
C PRO A 91 -1.91 -0.60 18.60
N ILE A 92 -2.86 -0.83 17.70
CA ILE A 92 -3.31 0.16 16.72
C ILE A 92 -4.08 1.28 17.41
N PHE A 93 -5.00 0.95 18.33
CA PHE A 93 -5.72 1.95 19.12
C PHE A 93 -4.80 2.77 20.03
N VAL A 94 -3.80 2.13 20.64
CA VAL A 94 -2.79 2.84 21.44
C VAL A 94 -1.97 3.79 20.57
N ARG A 95 -1.62 3.36 19.35
CA ARG A 95 -0.87 4.18 18.39
C ARG A 95 -1.69 5.32 17.80
N PHE A 96 -2.98 5.10 17.58
CA PHE A 96 -3.93 6.07 17.03
C PHE A 96 -5.08 6.31 18.00
N PRO A 97 -4.87 7.09 19.08
CA PRO A 97 -5.90 7.31 20.10
C PRO A 97 -7.19 7.92 19.56
N VAL A 98 -7.14 8.65 18.44
CA VAL A 98 -8.31 9.20 17.76
C VAL A 98 -9.34 8.12 17.40
N LEU A 99 -8.94 6.84 17.25
CA LEU A 99 -9.86 5.75 16.98
C LEU A 99 -10.86 5.49 18.12
N TYR A 100 -10.49 5.83 19.37
CA TYR A 100 -11.40 5.71 20.52
C TYR A 100 -12.61 6.65 20.42
N ASP A 101 -12.52 7.74 19.65
CA ASP A 101 -13.63 8.68 19.46
C ASP A 101 -14.71 8.12 18.53
N TYR A 102 -14.34 7.17 17.66
CA TYR A 102 -15.23 6.63 16.62
C TYR A 102 -15.65 5.18 16.89
N TYR A 103 -14.85 4.43 17.64
CA TYR A 103 -15.03 2.99 17.78
C TYR A 103 -14.82 2.52 19.22
N ASN A 104 -15.65 1.55 19.63
CA ASN A 104 -15.41 0.77 20.82
C ASN A 104 -14.30 -0.25 20.53
N MET A 105 -13.15 -0.06 21.18
CA MET A 105 -11.97 -0.90 21.00
C MET A 105 -12.22 -2.39 21.31
N GLN A 106 -13.06 -2.71 22.30
CA GLN A 106 -13.38 -4.09 22.64
C GLN A 106 -14.21 -4.75 21.53
N GLU A 107 -15.25 -4.07 21.04
CA GLU A 107 -16.07 -4.58 19.93
C GLU A 107 -15.23 -4.85 18.68
N VAL A 108 -14.29 -3.96 18.37
CA VAL A 108 -13.41 -4.10 17.21
C VAL A 108 -12.41 -5.25 17.39
N ASP A 109 -11.88 -5.44 18.60
CA ASP A 109 -10.98 -6.56 18.91
C ASP A 109 -11.72 -7.90 18.80
N ASP A 110 -12.97 -7.95 19.25
CA ASP A 110 -13.83 -9.13 19.17
C ASP A 110 -14.16 -9.45 17.70
N GLU A 111 -14.56 -8.47 16.90
CA GLU A 111 -14.79 -8.62 15.45
C GLU A 111 -13.54 -9.16 14.73
N TRP A 112 -12.35 -8.69 15.11
CA TRP A 112 -11.09 -9.17 14.54
C TRP A 112 -10.82 -10.64 14.84
N ARG A 113 -11.08 -11.07 16.08
CA ARG A 113 -10.90 -12.47 16.48
C ARG A 113 -11.93 -13.39 15.84
N GLU A 114 -13.18 -12.96 15.76
CA GLU A 114 -14.25 -13.70 15.07
C GLU A 114 -13.87 -13.95 13.60
N TYR A 115 -13.38 -12.92 12.92
CA TYR A 115 -12.86 -13.05 11.56
C TYR A 115 -11.67 -14.00 11.47
N ALA A 116 -10.66 -13.86 12.33
CA ALA A 116 -9.46 -14.69 12.24
C ALA A 116 -9.74 -16.18 12.53
N LEU A 117 -10.83 -16.48 13.22
CA LEU A 117 -11.31 -17.85 13.48
C LEU A 117 -12.35 -18.34 12.46
N LEU A 118 -12.66 -17.53 11.44
CA LEU A 118 -13.57 -17.91 10.37
C LEU A 118 -13.01 -19.10 9.58
N ASP A 119 -13.91 -19.95 9.07
CA ASP A 119 -13.57 -20.91 8.02
C ASP A 119 -13.38 -20.17 6.69
N HIS A 120 -12.19 -19.61 6.49
CA HIS A 120 -11.85 -18.80 5.33
C HIS A 120 -12.01 -19.55 4.00
N GLU A 121 -11.78 -20.87 3.99
CA GLU A 121 -11.89 -21.70 2.78
C GLU A 121 -13.35 -21.79 2.31
N SER A 122 -14.29 -21.96 3.24
CA SER A 122 -15.73 -21.99 2.93
C SER A 122 -16.26 -20.68 2.29
N TYR A 123 -15.53 -19.58 2.46
CA TYR A 123 -15.86 -18.26 1.92
C TYR A 123 -14.98 -17.86 0.72
N GLU A 124 -14.19 -18.78 0.15
CA GLU A 124 -13.30 -18.53 -1.00
C GLU A 124 -12.29 -17.38 -0.74
N LEU A 125 -11.81 -17.28 0.51
CA LEU A 125 -10.83 -16.30 0.95
C LEU A 125 -9.43 -16.93 0.96
N HIS A 126 -8.59 -16.57 0.00
CA HIS A 126 -7.25 -17.17 -0.09
C HIS A 126 -6.17 -16.25 0.49
N PRO A 127 -5.18 -16.81 1.24
CA PRO A 127 -4.10 -16.03 1.84
C PRO A 127 -3.13 -15.43 0.81
N SER A 128 -3.19 -15.91 -0.45
CA SER A 128 -2.41 -15.41 -1.58
C SER A 128 -3.13 -14.35 -2.42
N ASP A 129 -4.37 -14.01 -2.08
CA ASP A 129 -5.11 -12.95 -2.78
C ASP A 129 -4.38 -11.61 -2.61
N ASP A 130 -4.56 -10.71 -3.59
CA ASP A 130 -4.17 -9.32 -3.41
C ASP A 130 -4.94 -8.72 -2.22
N ALA A 131 -4.26 -7.91 -1.41
CA ALA A 131 -4.81 -7.37 -0.17
C ALA A 131 -6.09 -6.56 -0.43
N GLU A 132 -6.11 -5.73 -1.48
CA GLU A 132 -7.29 -4.92 -1.81
C GLU A 132 -8.49 -5.80 -2.19
N GLU A 133 -8.29 -6.75 -3.10
CA GLU A 133 -9.34 -7.67 -3.52
C GLU A 133 -9.84 -8.53 -2.36
N TYR A 134 -8.94 -9.02 -1.53
CA TYR A 134 -9.24 -9.83 -0.36
C TYR A 134 -10.14 -9.10 0.63
N TRP A 135 -9.73 -7.91 1.08
CA TRP A 135 -10.52 -7.14 2.05
C TRP A 135 -11.85 -6.69 1.46
N ARG A 136 -11.90 -6.40 0.16
CA ARG A 136 -13.16 -6.17 -0.54
C ARG A 136 -14.09 -7.38 -0.43
N LYS A 137 -13.61 -8.61 -0.63
CA LYS A 137 -14.42 -9.83 -0.41
C LYS A 137 -14.91 -9.90 1.04
N VAL A 138 -14.00 -9.75 2.01
CA VAL A 138 -14.31 -9.81 3.46
C VAL A 138 -15.44 -8.86 3.84
N PHE A 139 -15.41 -7.60 3.40
CA PHE A 139 -16.44 -6.61 3.71
C PHE A 139 -17.80 -6.89 3.03
N HIS A 140 -17.84 -7.77 2.04
CA HIS A 140 -19.07 -8.18 1.35
C HIS A 140 -19.57 -9.56 1.75
N LEU A 141 -18.85 -10.29 2.63
CA LEU A 141 -19.25 -11.61 3.10
C LEU A 141 -20.59 -11.55 3.81
N LYS A 142 -21.49 -12.44 3.40
CA LYS A 142 -22.79 -12.64 4.03
C LYS A 142 -22.96 -14.08 4.44
N ASN A 143 -23.55 -14.30 5.62
CA ASN A 143 -23.92 -15.63 6.07
C ASN A 143 -25.16 -16.13 5.31
N ALA A 144 -25.57 -17.37 5.57
CA ALA A 144 -26.76 -17.97 4.94
C ALA A 144 -28.08 -17.20 5.18
N LEU A 145 -28.11 -16.33 6.20
CA LEU A 145 -29.26 -15.45 6.51
C LEU A 145 -29.16 -14.08 5.81
N GLY A 146 -28.16 -13.87 4.95
CA GLY A 146 -27.92 -12.62 4.23
C GLY A 146 -27.34 -11.49 5.09
N GLN A 147 -26.92 -11.78 6.32
CA GLN A 147 -26.32 -10.82 7.24
C GLN A 147 -24.80 -10.79 7.04
N PHE A 148 -24.19 -9.62 7.17
CA PHE A 148 -22.73 -9.49 7.03
C PHE A 148 -22.01 -10.35 8.08
N VAL A 149 -21.08 -11.18 7.61
CA VAL A 149 -20.27 -12.10 8.44
C VAL A 149 -19.28 -11.30 9.27
N SER A 150 -18.62 -10.33 8.63
CA SER A 150 -17.78 -9.38 9.33
C SER A 150 -18.49 -8.04 9.46
N LYS A 151 -18.45 -7.48 10.66
CA LYS A 151 -18.95 -6.14 10.95
C LYS A 151 -17.85 -5.07 10.90
N PHE A 152 -16.62 -5.41 10.49
CA PHE A 152 -15.41 -4.58 10.58
C PHE A 152 -15.67 -3.08 10.41
N LYS A 153 -15.99 -2.41 11.52
CA LYS A 153 -16.40 -1.00 11.49
C LYS A 153 -15.23 -0.08 11.16
N VAL A 154 -14.02 -0.47 11.59
CA VAL A 154 -12.78 0.28 11.42
C VAL A 154 -12.31 0.35 9.97
N PHE A 155 -12.52 -0.71 9.19
CA PHE A 155 -12.07 -0.76 7.80
C PHE A 155 -13.17 -0.38 6.79
N ALA A 156 -14.45 -0.58 7.14
CA ALA A 156 -15.58 -0.27 6.26
C ALA A 156 -15.79 1.24 6.02
N HIS A 157 -15.26 2.11 6.88
CA HIS A 157 -15.40 3.56 6.73
C HIS A 157 -14.58 4.17 5.57
N TYR A 158 -13.65 3.41 4.97
CA TYR A 158 -12.88 3.89 3.81
C TYR A 158 -13.75 4.09 2.55
N ASN A 159 -14.88 3.38 2.45
CA ASN A 159 -15.81 3.49 1.32
C ASN A 159 -16.89 4.57 1.48
N ASN A 160 -17.02 5.19 2.66
CA ASN A 160 -18.05 6.21 2.93
C ASN A 160 -17.52 7.54 3.48
N SER A 161 -16.20 7.70 3.58
CA SER A 161 -15.57 8.98 3.93
C SER A 161 -15.79 10.03 2.83
N PRO A 162 -16.11 11.30 3.17
CA PRO A 162 -16.14 12.40 2.21
C PRO A 162 -14.81 12.58 1.44
N ALA A 163 -13.68 12.17 2.02
CA ALA A 163 -12.36 12.24 1.39
C ALA A 163 -12.25 11.35 0.14
N THR A 164 -12.97 10.22 0.08
CA THR A 164 -12.94 9.30 -1.06
C THR A 164 -13.77 9.82 -2.25
N ARG A 165 -14.72 10.73 -2.03
CA ARG A 165 -15.52 11.34 -3.11
C ARG A 165 -14.78 12.39 -3.93
N LEU A 166 -13.65 12.90 -3.42
CA LEU A 166 -12.84 13.91 -4.11
C LEU A 166 -11.91 13.31 -5.18
N TYR A 167 -11.58 12.01 -5.08
CA TYR A 167 -10.67 11.36 -6.03
C TYR A 167 -11.38 10.55 -7.14
N ALA A 168 -12.68 10.32 -7.02
CA ALA A 168 -13.49 9.63 -8.04
C ALA A 168 -14.11 10.58 -9.10
N ARG A 169 -13.74 11.88 -9.08
CA ARG A 169 -14.13 12.86 -10.09
C ARG A 169 -12.90 13.53 -10.68
N HIS A 170 -12.08 12.80 -11.41
CA HIS A 170 -11.26 13.33 -12.51
C HIS A 170 -11.02 12.22 -13.53
#